data_AF-A0A959WXN4-F1
#
_entry.id   AF-A0A959WXN4-F1
#
_cell.length_a   1.000
_cell.length_b   1.000
_cell.length_c   1.000
_cell.angle_alpha   90.00
_cell.angle_beta   90.00
_cell.angle_gamma   90.00
#
_symmetry.space_group_name_H-M   'P 1'
#
loop_
_entity.id
_entity.type
_entity.pdbx_description
1 polymer ?
#
loop_
_entity_poly.entity_id
_entity_poly.type
_entity_poly.pdbx_seq_one_letter_code
_entity_poly.pdbx_strand_id
1 'polypeptide(L)'
;MNRAELGPREFSRATAGKGLAATGRVREASPVLADGVERFIFADVFSRSGLGSREREMLTCAVLATIGGADNQLGVHVPAALECGADPDELIQLCEQIVPYCGFPRALNALRAVRAVLEERGLPLPLPAREVALPDGAGTLVTDAGQGDDGLLLLHSPELDRQAWRDLIRALPDGTRAVAPDLRGAGAAGAAPPPVGRATLLDDLAAVMDAVGLRTARVVSLGAAAAALGA
;
A
#
# COMPACT_ATOMS: atom_id res chain seq x y z
N MET A 1 -23.89 -26.77 -2.14
CA MET A 1 -23.29 -26.16 -3.34
C MET A 1 -22.34 -27.17 -3.97
N ASN A 2 -22.49 -27.49 -5.24
CA ASN A 2 -21.63 -28.43 -5.97
C ASN A 2 -20.50 -27.68 -6.74
N ARG A 3 -19.54 -28.40 -7.33
CA ARG A 3 -18.42 -27.77 -8.08
C ARG A 3 -18.87 -26.89 -9.25
N ALA A 4 -19.97 -27.26 -9.93
CA ALA A 4 -20.51 -26.47 -11.03
C ALA A 4 -21.11 -25.14 -10.56
N GLU A 5 -21.52 -25.04 -9.29
CA GLU A 5 -22.01 -23.81 -8.66
C GLU A 5 -20.88 -23.01 -7.98
N LEU A 6 -19.88 -23.71 -7.40
CA LEU A 6 -18.75 -23.09 -6.70
C LEU A 6 -17.83 -22.32 -7.64
N GLY A 7 -17.50 -22.89 -8.81
CA GLY A 7 -16.59 -22.26 -9.77
C GLY A 7 -17.04 -20.87 -10.21
N PRO A 8 -18.25 -20.74 -10.78
CA PRO A 8 -18.78 -19.44 -11.19
C PRO A 8 -18.88 -18.43 -10.04
N ARG A 9 -19.21 -18.89 -8.82
CA ARG A 9 -19.28 -18.03 -7.63
C ARG A 9 -17.90 -17.48 -7.24
N GLU A 10 -16.92 -18.35 -7.08
CA GLU A 10 -15.55 -17.93 -6.72
C GLU A 10 -14.93 -17.10 -7.85
N PHE A 11 -15.21 -17.43 -9.10
CA PHE A 11 -14.73 -16.67 -10.24
C PHE A 11 -15.32 -15.25 -10.29
N SER A 12 -16.63 -15.12 -10.09
CA SER A 12 -17.26 -13.79 -10.02
C SER A 12 -16.68 -12.96 -8.88
N ARG A 13 -16.39 -13.58 -7.73
CA ARG A 13 -15.74 -12.90 -6.60
C ARG A 13 -14.31 -12.46 -6.93
N ALA A 14 -13.51 -13.35 -7.51
CA ALA A 14 -12.12 -13.12 -7.87
C ALA A 14 -11.92 -12.20 -9.08
N THR A 15 -12.99 -11.76 -9.74
CA THR A 15 -12.92 -10.90 -10.93
C THR A 15 -13.83 -9.69 -10.84
N ALA A 16 -14.34 -9.37 -9.65
CA ALA A 16 -15.28 -8.26 -9.47
C ALA A 16 -16.50 -8.33 -10.42
N GLY A 17 -16.96 -9.54 -10.73
CA GLY A 17 -18.03 -9.82 -11.70
C GLY A 17 -17.65 -9.59 -13.17
N LYS A 18 -16.50 -8.98 -13.48
CA LYS A 18 -16.04 -8.69 -14.85
C LYS A 18 -15.51 -9.93 -15.59
N GLY A 19 -15.13 -10.99 -14.86
CA GLY A 19 -14.56 -12.21 -15.45
C GLY A 19 -15.53 -13.04 -16.27
N LEU A 20 -16.83 -13.06 -15.91
CA LEU A 20 -17.83 -13.94 -16.54
C LEU A 20 -18.01 -13.65 -18.04
N ALA A 21 -17.94 -12.37 -18.43
CA ALA A 21 -17.98 -11.98 -19.83
C ALA A 21 -16.68 -12.34 -20.59
N ALA A 22 -15.54 -12.34 -19.90
CA ALA A 22 -14.26 -12.72 -20.48
C ALA A 22 -14.18 -14.24 -20.73
N THR A 23 -14.71 -15.09 -19.84
CA THR A 23 -14.76 -16.54 -20.08
C THR A 23 -15.70 -16.94 -21.20
N GLY A 24 -16.77 -16.17 -21.47
CA GLY A 24 -17.63 -16.38 -22.64
C GLY A 24 -16.84 -16.37 -23.96
N ARG A 25 -16.01 -15.33 -24.16
CA ARG A 25 -15.13 -15.23 -25.35
C ARG A 25 -14.06 -16.32 -25.37
N VAL A 26 -13.50 -16.66 -24.21
CA VAL A 26 -12.54 -17.78 -24.11
C VAL A 26 -13.21 -19.09 -24.50
N ARG A 27 -14.46 -19.32 -24.10
CA ARG A 27 -15.22 -20.54 -24.40
C ARG A 27 -15.56 -20.66 -25.88
N GLU A 28 -15.88 -19.56 -26.55
CA GLU A 28 -16.08 -19.52 -28.01
C GLU A 28 -14.81 -19.96 -28.76
N ALA A 29 -13.63 -19.51 -28.30
CA ALA A 29 -12.36 -19.87 -28.91
C ALA A 29 -11.83 -21.25 -28.46
N SER A 30 -12.05 -21.62 -27.20
CA SER A 30 -11.54 -22.84 -26.56
C SER A 30 -12.37 -23.20 -25.32
N PRO A 31 -13.33 -24.12 -25.44
CA PRO A 31 -14.08 -24.64 -24.31
C PRO A 31 -13.20 -25.31 -23.24
N VAL A 32 -12.07 -25.89 -23.64
CA VAL A 32 -11.11 -26.56 -22.74
C VAL A 32 -10.47 -25.55 -21.79
N LEU A 33 -10.04 -24.40 -22.30
CA LEU A 33 -9.44 -23.35 -21.47
C LEU A 33 -10.48 -22.71 -20.55
N ALA A 34 -11.69 -22.46 -21.05
CA ALA A 34 -12.78 -21.93 -20.23
C ALA A 34 -13.14 -22.88 -19.07
N ASP A 35 -13.21 -24.19 -19.34
CA ASP A 35 -13.45 -25.19 -18.30
C ASP A 35 -12.29 -25.27 -17.29
N GLY A 36 -11.04 -25.11 -17.73
CA GLY A 36 -9.89 -25.04 -16.83
C GLY A 36 -9.99 -23.86 -15.85
N VAL A 37 -10.38 -22.68 -16.34
CA VAL A 37 -10.61 -21.50 -15.50
C VAL A 37 -11.73 -21.77 -14.49
N GLU A 38 -12.91 -22.16 -14.96
CA GLU A 38 -14.09 -22.29 -14.09
C GLU A 38 -13.99 -23.48 -13.12
N ARG A 39 -13.54 -24.65 -13.58
CA ARG A 39 -13.61 -25.90 -12.82
C ARG A 39 -12.35 -26.23 -12.05
N PHE A 40 -11.18 -25.85 -12.54
CA PHE A 40 -9.92 -26.11 -11.85
C PHE A 40 -9.48 -24.92 -11.01
N ILE A 41 -9.30 -23.75 -11.64
CA ILE A 41 -8.83 -22.56 -10.91
C ILE A 41 -9.86 -22.16 -9.84
N PHE A 42 -11.12 -21.94 -10.23
CA PHE A 42 -12.11 -21.39 -9.29
C PHE A 42 -12.85 -22.43 -8.45
N ALA A 43 -13.34 -23.52 -9.06
CA ALA A 43 -14.10 -24.54 -8.31
C ALA A 43 -13.26 -25.53 -7.50
N ASP A 44 -11.93 -25.59 -7.69
CA ASP A 44 -11.06 -26.51 -6.95
C ASP A 44 -9.95 -25.82 -6.16
N VAL A 45 -9.23 -24.86 -6.75
CA VAL A 45 -8.13 -24.17 -6.04
C VAL A 45 -8.66 -23.05 -5.16
N PHE A 46 -9.41 -22.09 -5.72
CA PHE A 46 -9.89 -20.91 -4.98
C PHE A 46 -11.00 -21.22 -3.97
N SER A 47 -11.74 -22.32 -4.15
CA SER A 47 -12.78 -22.74 -3.22
C SER A 47 -12.26 -23.37 -1.92
N ARG A 48 -10.94 -23.60 -1.79
CA ARG A 48 -10.35 -24.19 -0.57
C ARG A 48 -10.32 -23.18 0.57
N SER A 49 -10.67 -23.61 1.77
CA SER A 49 -10.76 -22.75 2.95
C SER A 49 -9.42 -22.46 3.64
N GLY A 50 -8.31 -23.01 3.16
CA GLY A 50 -7.00 -22.86 3.81
C GLY A 50 -6.37 -21.46 3.72
N LEU A 51 -6.81 -20.65 2.76
CA LEU A 51 -6.49 -19.22 2.65
C LEU A 51 -7.80 -18.44 2.57
N GLY A 52 -7.83 -17.21 3.08
CA GLY A 52 -8.94 -16.31 2.84
C GLY A 52 -8.87 -15.74 1.42
N SER A 53 -9.99 -15.19 0.95
CA SER A 53 -10.04 -14.61 -0.41
C SER A 53 -9.16 -13.38 -0.55
N ARG A 54 -9.02 -12.59 0.52
CA ARG A 54 -8.12 -11.42 0.52
C ARG A 54 -6.68 -11.84 0.31
N GLU A 55 -6.21 -12.84 1.07
CA GLU A 55 -4.85 -13.36 0.94
C GLU A 55 -4.62 -13.96 -0.46
N ARG A 56 -5.62 -14.67 -1.01
CA ARG A 56 -5.54 -15.23 -2.37
C ARG A 56 -5.36 -14.14 -3.42
N GLU A 57 -6.19 -13.09 -3.40
CA GLU A 57 -6.10 -12.03 -4.40
C GLU A 57 -4.80 -11.24 -4.30
N MET A 58 -4.31 -10.97 -3.08
CA MET A 58 -2.99 -10.35 -2.88
C MET A 58 -1.87 -11.22 -3.45
N LEU A 59 -1.90 -12.54 -3.21
CA LEU A 59 -0.93 -13.48 -3.79
C LEU A 59 -1.04 -13.54 -5.31
N THR A 60 -2.25 -13.57 -5.87
CA THR A 60 -2.46 -13.57 -7.32
C THR A 60 -1.91 -12.29 -7.94
N CYS A 61 -2.18 -11.12 -7.37
CA CYS A 61 -1.60 -9.86 -7.84
C CYS A 61 -0.06 -9.88 -7.81
N ALA A 62 0.54 -10.34 -6.70
CA ALA A 62 1.99 -10.45 -6.57
C ALA A 62 2.60 -11.38 -7.63
N VAL A 63 1.98 -12.55 -7.88
CA VAL A 63 2.45 -13.51 -8.87
C VAL A 63 2.33 -12.96 -10.29
N LEU A 64 1.17 -12.37 -10.66
CA LEU A 64 0.95 -11.79 -11.98
C LEU A 64 1.92 -10.65 -12.28
N ALA A 65 2.14 -9.77 -11.29
CA ALA A 65 3.14 -8.71 -11.38
C ALA A 65 4.57 -9.27 -11.54
N THR A 66 4.90 -10.33 -10.80
CA THR A 66 6.23 -10.97 -10.80
C THR A 66 6.53 -11.72 -12.08
N ILE A 67 5.58 -12.44 -12.67
CA ILE A 67 5.81 -13.16 -13.94
C ILE A 67 5.93 -12.19 -15.12
N GLY A 68 5.22 -11.06 -15.09
CA GLY A 68 5.18 -10.06 -16.15
C GLY A 68 4.42 -10.52 -17.40
N GLY A 69 4.06 -9.57 -18.27
CA GLY A 69 3.26 -9.86 -19.49
C GLY A 69 1.81 -10.30 -19.21
N ALA A 70 1.36 -10.14 -17.97
CA ALA A 70 0.03 -10.50 -17.48
C ALA A 70 -0.75 -9.26 -17.01
N ASP A 71 -0.44 -8.09 -17.57
CA ASP A 71 -1.01 -6.80 -17.19
C ASP A 71 -2.55 -6.77 -17.30
N ASN A 72 -3.10 -7.45 -18.30
CA ASN A 72 -4.55 -7.62 -18.46
C ASN A 72 -5.18 -8.39 -17.29
N GLN A 73 -4.53 -9.48 -16.85
CA GLN A 73 -4.98 -10.26 -15.70
C GLN A 73 -4.80 -9.49 -14.40
N LEU A 74 -3.69 -8.76 -14.26
CA LEU A 74 -3.46 -7.88 -13.10
C LEU A 74 -4.57 -6.82 -13.01
N GLY A 75 -4.97 -6.22 -14.14
CA GLY A 75 -6.10 -5.29 -14.20
C GLY A 75 -7.46 -5.88 -13.84
N VAL A 76 -7.62 -7.21 -13.85
CA VAL A 76 -8.82 -7.91 -13.36
C VAL A 76 -8.72 -8.20 -11.87
N HIS A 77 -7.54 -8.63 -11.40
CA HIS A 77 -7.33 -9.07 -10.02
C HIS A 77 -7.13 -7.93 -9.02
N VAL A 78 -6.58 -6.78 -9.44
CA VAL A 78 -6.50 -5.58 -8.57
C VAL A 78 -7.89 -5.13 -8.09
N PRO A 79 -8.90 -4.95 -8.98
CA PRO A 79 -10.31 -4.79 -8.59
C PRO A 79 -10.83 -5.81 -7.58
N ALA A 80 -10.53 -7.09 -7.79
CA ALA A 80 -11.02 -8.17 -6.95
C ALA A 80 -10.35 -8.18 -5.58
N ALA A 81 -9.05 -7.84 -5.51
CA ALA A 81 -8.33 -7.66 -4.26
C ALA A 81 -8.98 -6.56 -3.41
N LEU A 82 -9.30 -5.42 -4.01
CA LEU A 82 -10.00 -4.31 -3.36
C LEU A 82 -11.37 -4.73 -2.82
N GLU A 83 -12.16 -5.47 -3.60
CA GLU A 83 -13.47 -5.98 -3.17
C GLU A 83 -13.37 -7.07 -2.08
N CYS A 84 -12.23 -7.75 -2.00
CA CYS A 84 -11.90 -8.66 -0.91
C CYS A 84 -11.29 -7.94 0.32
N GLY A 85 -11.20 -6.61 0.31
CA GLY A 85 -10.73 -5.81 1.44
C GLY A 85 -9.23 -5.57 1.47
N ALA A 86 -8.52 -5.66 0.34
CA ALA A 86 -7.19 -5.09 0.23
C ALA A 86 -7.28 -3.56 0.23
N ASP A 87 -6.37 -2.90 0.95
CA ASP A 87 -6.24 -1.45 0.94
C ASP A 87 -5.45 -1.00 -0.32
N PRO A 88 -5.80 0.14 -0.94
CA PRO A 88 -5.03 0.71 -2.04
C PRO A 88 -3.53 0.83 -1.75
N ASP A 89 -3.15 1.23 -0.54
CA ASP A 89 -1.75 1.40 -0.15
C ASP A 89 -1.03 0.05 -0.06
N GLU A 90 -1.72 -1.03 0.32
CA GLU A 90 -1.14 -2.39 0.33
C GLU A 90 -0.81 -2.89 -1.07
N LEU A 91 -1.62 -2.53 -2.08
CA LEU A 91 -1.37 -2.89 -3.48
C LEU A 91 -0.17 -2.12 -4.06
N ILE A 92 0.02 -0.87 -3.63
CA ILE A 92 1.22 -0.09 -3.97
C ILE A 92 2.45 -0.68 -3.28
N GLN A 93 2.38 -0.96 -1.97
CA GLN A 93 3.46 -1.59 -1.23
C GLN A 93 3.81 -2.98 -1.77
N LEU A 94 2.83 -3.74 -2.25
CA LEU A 94 3.08 -5.00 -2.94
C LEU A 94 3.99 -4.79 -4.16
N CYS A 95 3.83 -3.71 -4.91
CA CYS A 95 4.70 -3.40 -6.06
C CYS A 95 6.13 -3.08 -5.62
N GLU A 96 6.33 -2.45 -4.47
CA GLU A 96 7.66 -2.23 -3.88
C GLU A 96 8.27 -3.54 -3.39
N GLN A 97 7.47 -4.34 -2.68
CA GLN A 97 7.88 -5.62 -2.08
C GLN A 97 8.33 -6.64 -3.12
N ILE A 98 7.82 -6.59 -4.36
CA ILE A 98 8.24 -7.54 -5.39
C ILE A 98 9.59 -7.20 -6.05
N VAL A 99 10.13 -5.98 -5.83
CA VAL A 99 11.39 -5.54 -6.46
C VAL A 99 12.56 -6.51 -6.20
N PRO A 100 12.81 -7.01 -4.98
CA PRO A 100 13.91 -7.95 -4.73
C PRO A 100 13.78 -9.29 -5.47
N TYR A 101 12.56 -9.69 -5.86
CA TYR A 101 12.30 -10.98 -6.49
C TYR A 101 12.28 -10.91 -8.03
N CYS A 102 11.88 -9.76 -8.59
CA CYS A 102 11.62 -9.64 -10.02
C CYS A 102 12.27 -8.42 -10.70
N GLY A 103 12.94 -7.56 -9.91
CA GLY A 103 13.59 -6.35 -10.36
C GLY A 103 12.64 -5.18 -10.64
N PHE A 104 13.22 -3.98 -10.71
CA PHE A 104 12.47 -2.74 -10.96
C PHE A 104 11.60 -2.76 -12.23
N PRO A 105 12.01 -3.30 -13.39
CA PRO A 105 11.19 -3.20 -14.60
C PRO A 105 9.79 -3.80 -14.44
N ARG A 106 9.68 -4.96 -13.77
CA ARG A 106 8.39 -5.63 -13.55
C ARG A 106 7.57 -4.93 -12.47
N ALA A 107 8.21 -4.55 -11.37
CA ALA A 107 7.58 -3.75 -10.31
C ALA A 107 7.00 -2.43 -10.84
N LEU A 108 7.72 -1.71 -11.70
CA LEU A 108 7.28 -0.46 -12.29
C LEU A 108 6.10 -0.64 -13.26
N ASN A 109 6.06 -1.73 -14.02
CA ASN A 109 4.91 -2.04 -14.87
C ASN A 109 3.68 -2.38 -14.03
N ALA A 110 3.85 -3.18 -12.98
CA ALA A 110 2.78 -3.49 -12.04
C ALA A 110 2.24 -2.23 -11.34
N LEU A 111 3.13 -1.35 -10.87
CA LEU A 111 2.76 -0.08 -10.24
C LEU A 111 1.91 0.79 -11.18
N ARG A 112 2.27 0.88 -12.47
CA ARG A 112 1.47 1.63 -13.46
C ARG A 112 0.07 1.01 -13.63
N ALA A 113 -0.02 -0.31 -13.72
CA ALA A 113 -1.31 -1.00 -13.86
C ALA A 113 -2.18 -0.85 -12.61
N VAL A 114 -1.62 -1.03 -11.41
CA VAL A 114 -2.31 -0.81 -10.12
C VAL A 114 -2.80 0.62 -10.04
N ARG A 115 -1.92 1.60 -10.28
CA ARG A 115 -2.26 3.02 -10.21
C ARG A 115 -3.38 3.39 -11.18
N ALA A 116 -3.36 2.88 -12.41
CA ALA A 116 -4.43 3.13 -13.38
C ALA A 116 -5.80 2.64 -12.87
N VAL A 117 -5.85 1.48 -12.21
CA VAL A 117 -7.10 0.97 -11.60
C VAL A 117 -7.55 1.84 -10.42
N LEU A 118 -6.62 2.26 -9.55
CA LEU A 118 -6.95 3.13 -8.42
C LEU A 118 -7.50 4.47 -8.89
N GLU A 119 -6.90 5.06 -9.93
CA GLU A 119 -7.35 6.30 -10.56
C GLU A 119 -8.73 6.12 -11.23
N GLU A 120 -8.96 5.05 -11.99
CA GLU A 120 -10.26 4.73 -12.60
C GLU A 120 -11.37 4.63 -11.55
N ARG A 121 -11.05 4.07 -10.37
CA ARG A 121 -12.00 3.89 -9.27
C ARG A 121 -12.11 5.11 -8.34
N GLY A 122 -11.33 6.18 -8.57
CA GLY A 122 -11.30 7.36 -7.69
C GLY A 122 -10.82 7.05 -6.26
N LEU A 123 -9.99 6.01 -6.10
CA LEU A 123 -9.45 5.60 -4.81
C LEU A 123 -8.22 6.44 -4.46
N PRO A 124 -7.98 6.68 -3.15
CA PRO A 124 -6.84 7.47 -2.72
C PRO A 124 -5.52 6.79 -3.11
N LEU A 125 -4.57 7.61 -3.56
CA LEU A 125 -3.18 7.20 -3.69
C LEU A 125 -2.47 7.35 -2.33
N PRO A 126 -1.26 6.79 -2.19
CA PRO A 126 -0.43 7.03 -1.01
C PRO A 126 -0.28 8.53 -0.76
N LEU A 127 -0.25 8.90 0.52
CA LEU A 127 -0.10 10.29 0.91
C LEU A 127 1.21 10.87 0.35
N PRO A 128 1.21 12.15 -0.07
CA PRO A 128 2.41 12.79 -0.59
C PRO A 128 3.51 12.75 0.47
N ALA A 129 4.68 12.27 0.06
CA ALA A 129 5.88 12.25 0.87
C ALA A 129 7.01 12.98 0.15
N ARG A 130 7.86 13.64 0.93
CA ARG A 130 9.09 14.27 0.44
C ARG A 130 10.30 13.72 1.16
N GLU A 131 11.42 13.72 0.47
CA GLU A 131 12.71 13.48 1.10
C GLU A 131 13.16 14.74 1.85
N VAL A 132 13.62 14.59 3.08
CA VAL A 132 14.36 15.65 3.77
C VAL A 132 15.65 15.09 4.38
N ALA A 133 16.67 15.94 4.41
CA ALA A 133 17.94 15.62 5.06
C ALA A 133 17.85 15.93 6.56
N LEU A 134 18.27 14.97 7.38
CA LEU A 134 18.49 15.14 8.81
C LEU A 134 19.81 15.90 9.06
N PRO A 135 20.08 16.40 10.29
CA PRO A 135 21.25 17.23 10.58
C PRO A 135 22.62 16.63 10.22
N ASP A 136 22.74 15.30 10.24
CA ASP A 136 23.94 14.56 9.87
C ASP A 136 23.99 14.16 8.38
N GLY A 137 23.03 14.62 7.58
CA GLY A 137 22.91 14.35 6.16
C GLY A 137 22.17 13.04 5.82
N ALA A 138 21.72 12.27 6.81
CA ALA A 138 20.89 11.10 6.55
C ALA A 138 19.55 11.50 5.91
N GLY A 139 19.07 10.75 4.92
CA GLY A 139 17.77 10.97 4.30
C GLY A 139 16.62 10.37 5.13
N THR A 140 15.48 11.06 5.16
CA THR A 140 14.20 10.52 5.64
C THR A 140 13.07 10.89 4.68
N LEU A 141 11.97 10.13 4.72
CA LEU A 141 10.73 10.50 4.07
C LEU A 141 9.76 11.14 5.06
N VAL A 142 9.13 12.23 4.65
CA VAL A 142 8.17 12.99 5.44
C VAL A 142 6.87 13.11 4.67
N THR A 143 5.81 12.52 5.19
CA THR A 143 4.45 12.80 4.72
C THR A 143 4.11 14.24 5.05
N ASP A 144 3.67 15.03 4.08
CA ASP A 144 3.21 16.41 4.26
C ASP A 144 1.85 16.60 3.59
N ALA A 145 0.80 16.50 4.39
CA ALA A 145 -0.57 16.66 3.93
C ALA A 145 -1.15 17.98 4.43
N GLY A 146 -1.73 18.78 3.55
CA GLY A 146 -2.29 20.10 3.86
C GLY A 146 -1.32 21.25 3.57
N GLN A 147 -1.67 22.46 4.01
CA GLN A 147 -0.93 23.70 3.77
C GLN A 147 -0.94 24.60 5.02
N GLY A 148 -0.10 25.63 5.05
CA GLY A 148 0.02 26.57 6.18
C GLY A 148 1.29 26.34 7.01
N ASP A 149 1.60 27.24 7.94
CA ASP A 149 2.81 27.19 8.78
C ASP A 149 2.56 26.62 10.19
N ASP A 150 1.34 26.18 10.49
CA ASP A 150 0.93 25.52 11.73
C ASP A 150 0.24 24.18 11.44
N GLY A 151 0.39 23.20 12.33
CA GLY A 151 -0.21 21.88 12.11
C GLY A 151 0.12 20.81 13.14
N LEU A 152 -0.11 19.55 12.77
CA LEU A 152 0.22 18.38 13.56
C LEU A 152 1.58 17.82 13.15
N LEU A 153 2.41 17.48 14.13
CA LEU A 153 3.63 16.69 13.92
C LEU A 153 3.41 15.30 14.52
N LEU A 154 3.34 14.29 13.67
CA LEU A 154 2.90 12.94 14.01
C LEU A 154 4.09 11.97 14.09
N LEU A 155 4.40 11.50 15.29
CA LEU A 155 5.59 10.68 15.57
C LEU A 155 5.20 9.22 15.82
N HIS A 156 5.67 8.32 14.96
CA HIS A 156 5.42 6.89 15.08
C HIS A 156 6.33 6.21 16.13
N SER A 157 6.05 4.93 16.42
CA SER A 157 6.90 4.06 17.28
C SER A 157 7.98 3.34 16.44
N PRO A 158 9.08 2.83 17.03
CA PRO A 158 10.20 2.24 16.28
C PRO A 158 9.85 1.09 15.32
N GLU A 159 8.77 0.36 15.58
CA GLU A 159 8.31 -0.78 14.77
C GLU A 159 7.45 -0.38 13.57
N LEU A 160 7.16 0.92 13.45
CA LEU A 160 6.28 1.51 12.46
C LEU A 160 7.05 2.51 11.59
N ASP A 161 6.36 3.07 10.60
CA ASP A 161 6.84 4.17 9.79
C ASP A 161 5.77 5.29 9.71
N ARG A 162 6.04 6.35 8.94
CA ARG A 162 5.11 7.47 8.71
C ARG A 162 3.74 7.03 8.21
N GLN A 163 3.63 5.88 7.54
CA GLN A 163 2.38 5.39 6.96
C GLN A 163 1.42 4.84 8.03
N ALA A 164 1.88 4.65 9.27
CA ALA A 164 1.01 4.34 10.41
C ALA A 164 -0.04 5.44 10.66
N TRP A 165 0.23 6.67 10.22
CA TRP A 165 -0.68 7.80 10.38
C TRP A 165 -1.65 8.01 9.23
N ARG A 166 -1.60 7.19 8.17
CA ARG A 166 -2.34 7.43 6.92
C ARG A 166 -3.85 7.62 7.13
N ASP A 167 -4.47 6.75 7.93
CA ASP A 167 -5.91 6.76 8.14
C ASP A 167 -6.33 7.96 8.99
N LEU A 168 -5.51 8.30 9.99
CA LEU A 168 -5.72 9.52 10.78
C LEU A 168 -5.64 10.75 9.88
N ILE A 169 -4.57 10.87 9.09
CA ILE A 169 -4.34 12.03 8.20
C ILE A 169 -5.51 12.20 7.23
N ARG A 170 -6.00 11.11 6.62
CA ARG A 170 -7.15 11.12 5.72
C ARG A 170 -8.46 11.52 6.41
N ALA A 171 -8.57 11.29 7.72
CA ALA A 171 -9.76 11.62 8.51
C ALA A 171 -9.69 13.00 9.18
N LEU A 172 -8.59 13.74 9.06
CA LEU A 172 -8.48 15.07 9.62
C LEU A 172 -9.42 16.07 8.91
N PRO A 173 -9.94 17.08 9.63
CA PRO A 173 -10.74 18.13 9.00
C PRO A 173 -9.96 18.88 7.90
N ASP A 174 -10.67 19.28 6.85
CA ASP A 174 -10.12 20.11 5.78
C ASP A 174 -9.37 21.33 6.34
N GLY A 175 -8.18 21.60 5.80
CA GLY A 175 -7.31 22.68 6.25
C GLY A 175 -6.39 22.33 7.42
N THR A 176 -6.52 21.14 8.03
CA THR A 176 -5.56 20.67 9.02
C THR A 176 -4.29 20.18 8.32
N ARG A 177 -3.15 20.84 8.56
CA ARG A 177 -1.86 20.34 8.10
C ARG A 177 -1.35 19.23 9.01
N ALA A 178 -0.86 18.14 8.43
CA ALA A 178 -0.26 17.02 9.14
C ALA A 178 1.07 16.63 8.50
N VAL A 179 2.09 16.56 9.34
CA VAL A 179 3.46 16.22 8.97
C VAL A 179 3.88 14.98 9.74
N ALA A 180 4.28 13.92 9.04
CA ALA A 180 4.70 12.66 9.64
C ALA A 180 6.04 12.21 9.05
N PRO A 181 7.17 12.39 9.78
CA PRO A 181 8.48 11.90 9.35
C PRO A 181 8.67 10.41 9.68
N ASP A 182 9.47 9.72 8.87
CA ASP A 182 10.12 8.47 9.28
C ASP A 182 11.25 8.82 10.27
N LEU A 183 11.18 8.25 11.48
CA LEU A 183 12.19 8.43 12.52
C LEU A 183 13.42 7.58 12.22
N ARG A 184 14.60 8.02 12.68
CA ARG A 184 15.85 7.26 12.51
C ARG A 184 15.71 5.82 12.98
N GLY A 185 16.26 4.89 12.20
CA GLY A 185 16.17 3.45 12.46
C GLY A 185 14.87 2.81 11.97
N ALA A 186 13.96 3.58 11.36
CA ALA A 186 12.70 3.10 10.84
C ALA A 186 12.37 3.70 9.46
N GLY A 187 11.51 3.01 8.71
CA GLY A 187 11.08 3.44 7.36
C GLY A 187 12.26 3.81 6.46
N ALA A 188 12.13 4.95 5.75
CA ALA A 188 13.18 5.46 4.88
C ALA A 188 14.45 5.91 5.62
N ALA A 189 14.34 6.23 6.91
CA ALA A 189 15.47 6.59 7.77
C ALA A 189 16.12 5.37 8.46
N GLY A 190 15.81 4.16 8.02
CA GLY A 190 16.30 2.90 8.62
C GLY A 190 17.82 2.74 8.64
N ALA A 191 18.54 3.39 7.73
CA ALA A 191 20.01 3.37 7.71
C ALA A 191 20.65 4.30 8.75
N ALA A 192 19.90 5.28 9.26
CA ALA A 192 20.40 6.19 10.29
C ALA A 192 20.32 5.52 11.67
N PRO A 193 21.34 5.69 12.54
CA PRO A 193 21.28 5.15 13.90
C PRO A 193 20.10 5.78 14.66
N PRO A 194 19.37 5.01 15.50
CA PRO A 194 18.30 5.57 16.33
C PRO A 194 18.78 6.79 17.14
N PRO A 195 17.89 7.76 17.43
CA PRO A 195 18.31 8.98 18.11
C PRO A 195 18.87 8.67 19.50
N VAL A 196 20.04 9.23 19.81
CA VAL A 196 20.69 9.05 21.11
C VAL A 196 20.16 10.10 22.07
N GLY A 197 19.05 9.78 22.72
CA GLY A 197 18.38 10.66 23.68
C GLY A 197 17.55 11.77 23.04
N ARG A 198 16.98 12.64 23.89
CA ARG A 198 15.99 13.65 23.47
C ARG A 198 16.55 14.72 22.54
N ALA A 199 17.81 15.13 22.72
CA ALA A 199 18.40 16.23 21.96
C ALA A 199 18.43 15.91 20.45
N THR A 200 18.94 14.75 20.07
CA THR A 200 18.99 14.33 18.66
C THR A 200 17.61 14.25 18.03
N LEU A 201 16.61 13.73 18.75
CA LEU A 201 15.23 13.72 18.27
C LEU A 201 14.72 15.14 18.04
N LEU A 202 14.94 16.08 18.97
CA LEU A 202 14.51 17.46 18.80
C LEU A 202 15.21 18.15 17.62
N ASP A 203 16.51 17.89 17.41
CA ASP A 203 17.26 18.43 16.28
C ASP A 203 16.74 17.88 14.94
N ASP A 204 16.44 16.59 14.87
CA ASP A 204 15.82 15.97 13.68
C ASP A 204 14.44 16.58 13.41
N LEU A 205 13.61 16.74 14.44
CA LEU A 205 12.27 17.31 14.29
C LEU A 205 12.33 18.79 13.89
N ALA A 206 13.30 19.55 14.41
CA ALA A 206 13.53 20.93 13.99
C ALA A 206 13.94 20.99 12.52
N ALA A 207 14.87 20.13 12.07
CA ALA A 207 15.27 20.04 10.67
C ALA A 207 14.08 19.67 9.75
N VAL A 208 13.24 18.72 10.19
CA VAL A 208 11.99 18.40 9.49
C VAL A 208 11.09 19.63 9.44
N MET A 209 10.79 20.28 10.57
CA MET A 209 9.95 21.48 10.66
C MET A 209 10.43 22.60 9.72
N ASP A 210 11.74 22.86 9.69
CA ASP A 210 12.34 23.87 8.81
C ASP A 210 12.21 23.48 7.33
N ALA A 211 12.55 22.24 6.98
CA ALA A 211 12.43 21.72 5.62
C ALA A 211 10.98 21.70 5.13
N VAL A 212 10.03 21.55 6.07
CA VAL A 212 8.60 21.55 5.78
C VAL A 212 7.98 22.95 5.81
N GLY A 213 8.67 23.96 6.32
CA GLY A 213 8.10 25.30 6.54
C GLY A 213 6.99 25.30 7.61
N LEU A 214 7.14 24.48 8.65
CA LEU A 214 6.21 24.41 9.78
C LEU A 214 6.80 25.23 10.94
N ARG A 215 6.21 26.39 11.22
CA ARG A 215 6.67 27.31 12.27
C ARG A 215 6.23 26.85 13.66
N THR A 216 5.02 26.31 13.77
CA THR A 216 4.47 25.78 15.03
C THR A 216 3.80 24.44 14.79
N ALA A 217 3.87 23.55 15.78
CA ALA A 217 3.27 22.24 15.66
C ALA A 217 2.73 21.73 16.99
N ARG A 218 1.59 21.03 16.94
CA ARG A 218 1.11 20.20 18.03
C ARG A 218 1.63 18.80 17.79
N VAL A 219 2.46 18.31 18.73
CA VAL A 219 3.06 16.98 18.61
C VAL A 219 2.07 15.93 19.08
N VAL A 220 1.83 14.94 18.22
CA VAL A 220 1.09 13.72 18.55
C VAL A 220 2.05 12.57 18.38
N SER A 221 2.10 11.68 19.37
CA SER A 221 3.07 10.58 19.36
C SER A 221 2.42 9.27 19.76
N LEU A 222 2.86 8.18 19.12
CA LEU A 222 2.57 6.81 19.51
C LEU A 222 3.75 6.22 20.28
N GLY A 223 3.45 5.60 21.43
CA GLY A 223 4.40 4.75 22.15
C GLY A 223 5.63 5.49 22.67
N ALA A 224 6.81 4.87 22.52
CA ALA A 224 8.06 5.30 23.14
C ALA A 224 8.56 6.67 22.67
N ALA A 225 8.14 7.16 21.50
CA ALA A 225 8.45 8.51 21.05
C ALA A 225 7.85 9.58 21.98
N ALA A 226 6.74 9.29 22.66
CA ALA A 226 6.16 10.19 23.67
C ALA A 226 7.04 10.25 24.94
N ALA A 227 7.66 9.12 25.31
CA ALA A 227 8.56 9.06 26.47
C ALA A 227 9.86 9.85 26.22
N ALA A 228 10.36 9.88 24.98
CA ALA A 228 11.53 10.67 24.60
C ALA A 228 11.27 12.20 24.68
N LEU A 229 10.01 12.64 24.55
CA LEU A 229 9.63 14.06 24.64
C LEU A 229 9.25 14.52 26.05
N GLY A 230 8.76 13.60 26.90
CA GLY A 230 8.21 13.90 28.22
C GLY A 230 9.18 13.78 29.42
N ALA A 231 10.44 13.39 29.20
CA ALA A 231 11.48 13.27 30.23
C ALA A 231 12.45 14.46 30.25
#